data_AF-A0A6I0E368-F1
#
_entry.id   AF-A0A6I0E368-F1
#
_cell.length_a   1.000
_cell.length_b   1.000
_cell.length_c   1.000
_cell.angle_alpha   90.00
_cell.angle_beta   90.00
_cell.angle_gamma   90.00
#
_symmetry.space_group_name_H-M   'P 1'
#
loop_
_entity.id
_entity.type
_entity.pdbx_description
1 polymer ?
#
loop_
_entity_poly.entity_id
_entity_poly.type
_entity_poly.pdbx_seq_one_letter_code
_entity_poly.pdbx_strand_id
1 'polypeptide(L)'
;MAEKKFSERKLILFTVGLLIVAGLVRLVNYKVGLVFFYLSFIPFVWHRVRFYLRNKINLSSVDKYRKITLIVMLATIVMNIIGFQDIEFFLLFMLAIDYLIIVNSKNTPVVNDKQ
;
A
#
# COMPACT_ATOMS: atom_id res chain seq x y z
N MET A 1 -3.80 -21.80 2.11
CA MET A 1 -3.76 -20.37 1.68
C MET A 1 -3.79 -19.38 2.87
N ALA A 2 -3.30 -19.74 4.06
CA ALA A 2 -3.30 -18.87 5.25
C ALA A 2 -1.94 -18.18 5.51
N GLU A 3 -0.82 -18.83 5.17
CA GLU A 3 0.53 -18.29 5.43
C GLU A 3 0.85 -17.02 4.62
N LYS A 4 0.30 -16.89 3.41
CA LYS A 4 0.57 -15.73 2.54
C LYS A 4 -0.10 -14.44 3.03
N LYS A 5 -1.23 -14.53 3.73
CA LYS A 5 -2.02 -13.36 4.21
C LYS A 5 -1.41 -12.68 5.44
N PHE A 6 -0.71 -13.42 6.31
CA PHE A 6 -0.04 -12.84 7.49
C PHE A 6 1.15 -11.95 7.10
N SER A 7 1.76 -12.21 5.93
CA SER A 7 2.85 -11.42 5.37
C SER A 7 2.41 -10.00 4.98
N GLU A 8 1.18 -9.83 4.47
CA GLU A 8 0.73 -8.54 3.92
C GLU A 8 0.48 -7.48 5.01
N ARG A 9 -0.10 -7.90 6.15
CA ARG A 9 -0.30 -7.00 7.30
C ARG A 9 1.04 -6.57 7.89
N LYS A 10 1.99 -7.51 7.99
CA LYS A 10 3.36 -7.22 8.44
C LYS A 10 4.06 -6.23 7.50
N LEU A 11 3.87 -6.37 6.19
CA LEU A 11 4.44 -5.45 5.21
C LEU A 11 3.90 -4.02 5.37
N ILE A 12 2.59 -3.86 5.58
CA ILE A 12 2.00 -2.53 5.84
C ILE A 12 2.52 -1.94 7.14
N LEU A 13 2.54 -2.73 8.22
CA LEU A 13 3.07 -2.27 9.51
C LEU A 13 4.55 -1.89 9.42
N PHE A 14 5.33 -2.63 8.63
CA PHE A 14 6.72 -2.31 8.33
C PHE A 14 6.84 -0.97 7.59
N THR A 15 6.02 -0.75 6.55
CA THR A 15 5.96 0.55 5.86
C THR A 15 5.56 1.69 6.80
N VAL A 16 4.57 1.48 7.68
CA VAL A 16 4.20 2.48 8.70
C VAL A 16 5.37 2.78 9.64
N GLY A 17 6.12 1.77 10.07
CA GLY A 17 7.33 1.97 10.87
C GLY A 17 8.37 2.82 10.15
N LEU A 18 8.64 2.54 8.87
CA LEU A 18 9.53 3.35 8.04
C LEU A 18 9.02 4.79 7.86
N LEU A 19 7.72 4.97 7.72
CA LEU A 19 7.08 6.29 7.60
C LEU A 19 7.24 7.13 8.86
N ILE A 20 7.13 6.51 10.04
CA ILE A 20 7.38 7.19 11.32
C ILE A 20 8.84 7.66 11.38
N VAL A 21 9.79 6.78 11.05
CA VAL A 21 11.22 7.15 11.01
C VAL A 21 11.46 8.28 10.01
N ALA A 22 10.89 8.20 8.81
CA ALA A 22 10.99 9.25 7.79
C ALA A 22 10.42 10.59 8.29
N GLY A 23 9.28 10.55 9.00
CA GLY A 23 8.67 11.70 9.64
C GLY A 23 9.57 12.34 10.69
N LEU A 24 10.20 11.54 11.56
CA LEU A 24 11.17 12.02 12.55
C LEU A 24 12.39 12.66 11.87
N VAL A 25 12.93 12.05 10.82
CA VAL A 25 14.04 12.62 10.04
C VAL A 25 13.63 13.94 9.39
N ARG A 26 12.39 14.07 8.93
CA ARG A 26 11.86 15.29 8.32
C ARG A 26 11.83 16.47 9.30
N LEU A 27 11.61 16.23 10.59
CA LEU A 27 11.67 17.28 11.62
C LEU A 27 13.07 17.89 11.73
N VAL A 28 14.12 17.10 11.49
CA VAL A 28 15.51 17.55 11.54
C VAL A 28 15.98 18.08 10.17
N ASN A 29 15.61 17.41 9.08
CA ASN A 29 15.94 17.80 7.72
C ASN A 29 14.81 17.45 6.76
N TYR A 30 14.09 18.49 6.33
CA TYR A 30 12.91 18.35 5.48
C TYR A 30 13.18 17.59 4.18
N LYS A 31 14.24 17.97 3.45
CA LYS A 31 14.57 17.37 2.13
C LYS A 31 14.92 15.89 2.27
N VAL A 32 15.72 15.55 3.28
CA VAL A 32 16.14 14.17 3.54
C VAL A 32 14.95 13.32 4.01
N GLY A 33 14.12 13.85 4.91
CA GLY A 33 12.91 13.17 5.37
C GLY A 33 11.91 12.90 4.25
N LEU A 34 11.77 13.83 3.30
CA LEU A 34 10.94 13.67 2.10
C LEU A 34 11.44 12.54 1.19
N VAL A 35 12.75 12.43 0.98
CA VAL A 35 13.33 11.29 0.24
C VAL A 35 13.05 9.97 0.96
N PHE A 36 13.30 9.90 2.29
CA PHE A 36 13.00 8.71 3.07
C PHE A 36 11.52 8.34 3.08
N PHE A 37 10.64 9.33 3.03
CA PHE A 37 9.20 9.11 2.93
C PHE A 37 8.87 8.32 1.65
N TYR A 38 9.35 8.74 0.48
CA TYR A 38 9.12 7.97 -0.76
C TYR A 38 9.81 6.61 -0.75
N LEU A 39 11.04 6.52 -0.22
CA LEU A 39 11.77 5.25 -0.11
C LEU A 39 11.01 4.22 0.74
N SER A 40 10.27 4.67 1.77
CA SER A 40 9.49 3.79 2.65
C SER A 40 8.39 3.01 1.91
N PHE A 41 7.88 3.54 0.80
CA PHE A 41 6.87 2.89 -0.04
C PHE A 41 7.45 1.87 -1.02
N ILE A 42 8.76 1.90 -1.29
CA ILE A 42 9.39 1.00 -2.27
C ILE A 42 9.15 -0.48 -1.93
N PRO A 43 9.42 -0.97 -0.70
CA PRO A 43 9.19 -2.38 -0.37
C PRO A 43 7.73 -2.81 -0.55
N PHE A 44 6.79 -1.92 -0.20
CA PHE A 44 5.36 -2.15 -0.35
C PHE A 44 4.95 -2.27 -1.83
N VAL A 45 5.31 -1.26 -2.62
CA VAL A 45 5.00 -1.21 -4.06
C VAL A 45 5.65 -2.37 -4.79
N TRP A 46 6.92 -2.64 -4.52
CA TRP A 46 7.67 -3.73 -5.15
C TRP A 46 7.03 -5.10 -4.91
N HIS A 47 6.71 -5.41 -3.64
CA HIS A 47 6.07 -6.67 -3.29
C HIS A 47 4.71 -6.81 -4.00
N ARG A 48 3.92 -5.73 -4.05
CA ARG A 48 2.62 -5.68 -4.70
C ARG A 48 2.69 -5.88 -6.20
N VAL A 49 3.55 -5.13 -6.89
CA VAL A 49 3.75 -5.26 -8.33
C VAL A 49 4.18 -6.68 -8.67
N ARG A 50 5.14 -7.25 -7.93
CA ARG A 50 5.58 -8.64 -8.12
C ARG A 50 4.45 -9.65 -7.92
N PHE A 51 3.58 -9.45 -6.92
CA PHE A 51 2.42 -10.32 -6.69
C PHE A 51 1.47 -10.32 -7.90
N TYR A 52 1.09 -9.15 -8.41
CA TYR A 52 0.16 -9.06 -9.55
C TYR A 52 0.77 -9.51 -10.87
N LEU A 53 2.08 -9.35 -11.06
CA LEU A 53 2.77 -9.89 -12.22
C LEU A 53 2.76 -11.42 -12.21
N ARG A 54 2.91 -12.05 -11.04
CA ARG A 54 2.95 -13.51 -10.90
C ARG A 54 1.57 -14.18 -10.89
N ASN A 55 0.54 -13.49 -10.43
CA ASN A 55 -0.79 -14.06 -10.18
C ASN A 55 -1.90 -13.45 -11.06
N LYS A 56 -1.67 -13.31 -12.38
CA LYS A 56 -2.62 -12.66 -13.30
C LYS A 56 -3.99 -13.35 -13.43
N ILE A 57 -4.06 -14.66 -13.21
CA ILE A 57 -5.23 -15.49 -13.60
C ILE A 57 -6.21 -15.75 -12.43
N ASN A 58 -5.71 -15.77 -11.17
CA ASN A 58 -6.51 -16.10 -9.99
C ASN A 58 -6.62 -14.91 -9.03
N LEU A 59 -7.26 -13.82 -9.47
CA LEU A 59 -7.49 -12.63 -8.65
C LEU A 59 -8.90 -12.66 -8.06
N SER A 60 -8.99 -12.57 -6.73
CA SER A 60 -10.27 -12.38 -6.05
C SER A 60 -10.81 -10.97 -6.30
N SER A 61 -12.10 -10.73 -6.02
CA SER A 61 -12.69 -9.39 -6.07
C SER A 61 -11.93 -8.41 -5.16
N VAL A 62 -11.47 -8.86 -3.99
CA VAL A 62 -10.64 -8.07 -3.06
C VAL A 62 -9.31 -7.67 -3.71
N ASP A 63 -8.67 -8.58 -4.46
CA ASP A 63 -7.41 -8.29 -5.14
C ASP A 63 -7.56 -7.25 -6.25
N LYS A 64 -8.75 -7.13 -6.86
CA LYS A 64 -9.05 -6.07 -7.84
C LYS A 64 -9.05 -4.69 -7.19
N TYR A 65 -9.75 -4.51 -6.06
CA TYR A 65 -9.76 -3.23 -5.33
C TYR A 65 -8.35 -2.84 -4.89
N ARG A 66 -7.59 -3.80 -4.37
CA ARG A 66 -6.19 -3.61 -3.97
C ARG A 66 -5.26 -3.27 -5.14
N LYS A 67 -5.57 -3.74 -6.35
CA LYS A 67 -4.83 -3.37 -7.57
C LYS A 67 -5.13 -1.92 -7.96
N ILE A 68 -6.37 -1.48 -7.82
CA ILE A 68 -6.75 -0.08 -8.03
C ILE A 68 -5.99 0.82 -7.05
N THR A 69 -5.95 0.46 -5.76
CA THR A 69 -5.22 1.23 -4.75
C THR A 69 -3.72 1.34 -5.09
N LEU A 70 -3.11 0.26 -5.58
CA LEU A 70 -1.71 0.27 -6.05
C LEU A 70 -1.51 1.20 -7.26
N ILE A 71 -2.39 1.14 -8.26
CA ILE A 71 -2.29 1.99 -9.46
C ILE A 71 -2.38 3.46 -9.07
N VAL A 72 -3.32 3.81 -8.20
CA VAL A 72 -3.48 5.19 -7.75
C VAL A 72 -2.29 5.64 -6.89
N MET A 73 -1.75 4.79 -6.00
CA MET A 73 -0.50 5.11 -5.28
C MET A 73 0.66 5.40 -6.23
N LEU A 74 0.84 4.57 -7.27
CA LEU A 74 1.87 4.79 -8.28
C LEU A 74 1.67 6.10 -9.03
N ALA A 75 0.43 6.40 -9.44
CA ALA A 75 0.10 7.67 -10.09
C ALA A 75 0.40 8.87 -9.18
N THR A 76 0.05 8.80 -7.90
CA THR A 76 0.34 9.85 -6.93
C THR A 76 1.84 10.03 -6.71
N ILE A 77 2.63 8.95 -6.60
CA ILE A 77 4.09 9.05 -6.49
C ILE A 77 4.66 9.76 -7.72
N VAL A 78 4.26 9.36 -8.92
CA VAL A 78 4.73 9.99 -10.17
C VAL A 78 4.34 11.47 -10.21
N MET A 79 3.10 11.81 -9.90
CA MET A 79 2.62 13.20 -9.86
C MET A 79 3.38 14.07 -8.85
N ASN A 80 3.72 13.53 -7.67
CA ASN A 80 4.54 14.26 -6.69
C ASN A 80 5.97 14.46 -7.20
N ILE A 81 6.58 13.45 -7.84
CA ILE A 81 7.96 13.56 -8.35
C ILE A 81 8.07 14.61 -9.45
N ILE A 82 7.08 14.71 -10.34
CA ILE A 82 7.05 15.74 -11.40
C ILE A 82 6.63 17.13 -10.90
N GLY A 83 6.36 17.29 -9.59
CA GLY A 83 5.96 18.56 -8.98
C GLY A 83 4.54 19.01 -9.36
N PHE A 84 3.69 18.09 -9.84
CA PHE A 84 2.33 18.43 -10.24
C PHE A 84 1.40 18.60 -9.03
N GLN A 85 1.69 17.87 -7.94
CA GLN A 85 0.87 17.82 -6.73
C GLN A 85 1.76 17.52 -5.50
N ASP A 86 1.65 18.30 -4.42
CA ASP A 86 2.32 18.03 -3.12
C ASP A 86 1.38 17.28 -2.16
N ILE A 87 0.92 16.10 -2.56
CA ILE A 87 -0.10 15.35 -1.80
C ILE A 87 0.48 14.06 -1.21
N GLU A 88 1.59 14.19 -0.50
CA GLU A 88 2.22 13.13 0.29
C GLU A 88 1.24 12.50 1.28
N PHE A 89 0.36 13.32 1.86
CA PHE A 89 -0.68 12.87 2.78
C PHE A 89 -1.66 11.88 2.14
N PHE A 90 -1.90 12.00 0.83
CA PHE A 90 -2.76 11.06 0.13
C PHE A 90 -2.16 9.67 0.03
N LEU A 91 -0.82 9.53 -0.04
CA LEU A 91 -0.17 8.22 -0.01
C LEU A 91 -0.39 7.50 1.33
N LEU A 92 -0.44 8.23 2.44
CA LEU A 92 -0.79 7.69 3.75
C LEU A 92 -2.25 7.21 3.77
N PHE A 93 -3.17 7.99 3.22
CA PHE A 93 -4.57 7.56 3.07
C PHE A 93 -4.71 6.30 2.23
N MET A 94 -3.98 6.20 1.13
CA MET A 94 -4.06 5.03 0.25
C MET A 94 -3.52 3.78 0.94
N LEU A 95 -2.45 3.91 1.75
CA LEU A 95 -1.96 2.83 2.59
C LEU A 95 -3.00 2.40 3.65
N ALA A 96 -3.71 3.35 4.24
CA ALA A 96 -4.77 3.09 5.21
C ALA A 96 -5.99 2.40 4.58
N ILE A 97 -6.44 2.86 3.40
CA ILE A 97 -7.51 2.22 2.62
C ILE A 97 -7.13 0.78 2.31
N ASP A 98 -5.90 0.57 1.86
CA ASP A 98 -5.41 -0.76 1.56
C ASP A 98 -5.40 -1.70 2.78
N TYR A 99 -5.00 -1.19 3.94
CA TYR A 99 -5.11 -1.91 5.21
C TYR A 99 -6.56 -2.26 5.56
N LEU A 100 -7.48 -1.30 5.39
CA LEU A 100 -8.91 -1.53 5.64
C LEU A 100 -9.49 -2.61 4.73
N ILE A 101 -9.10 -2.65 3.45
CA ILE A 101 -9.55 -3.69 2.52
C ILE A 101 -9.10 -5.08 3.01
N ILE A 102 -7.86 -5.20 3.49
CA ILE A 102 -7.32 -6.47 4.02
C ILE A 102 -8.09 -6.91 5.27
N VAL A 103 -8.32 -5.98 6.21
CA VAL A 103 -9.03 -6.27 7.46
C VAL A 103 -10.50 -6.61 7.19
N ASN A 104 -11.18 -5.87 6.33
CA ASN A 104 -12.59 -6.08 6.02
C ASN A 104 -12.81 -7.41 5.27
N SER A 105 -11.92 -7.77 4.34
CA SER A 105 -11.95 -9.07 3.65
C SER A 105 -11.84 -10.28 4.60
N LYS A 106 -11.38 -10.09 5.84
CA LYS A 106 -11.34 -11.16 6.86
C LYS A 106 -12.68 -11.33 7.59
N ASN A 107 -13.46 -10.26 7.70
CA ASN A 107 -14.66 -10.19 8.52
C ASN A 107 -15.95 -10.40 7.73
N THR A 108 -15.90 -10.37 6.40
CA THR A 108 -17.05 -10.73 5.56
C THR A 108 -17.09 -12.26 5.38
N PRO A 109 -18.06 -12.98 5.97
CA PRO A 109 -18.28 -14.36 5.59
C PRO A 109 -18.65 -14.40 4.10
N VAL A 110 -18.11 -15.36 3.37
CA VAL A 110 -18.59 -15.66 2.02
C VAL A 110 -20.02 -16.13 2.21
N VAL A 111 -21.00 -15.24 2.00
CA VAL A 111 -22.40 -15.65 1.87
C VAL A 111 -22.42 -16.52 0.63
N ASN A 112 -22.53 -17.83 0.87
CA ASN A 112 -22.62 -18.83 -0.17
C ASN A 112 -24.05 -18.77 -0.70
N ASP A 113 -24.33 -17.78 -1.56
CA ASP A 113 -25.56 -17.72 -2.33
C ASP A 113 -25.50 -18.82 -3.40
N LYS A 114 -25.81 -20.03 -2.95
CA LYS A 114 -26.36 -21.10 -3.77
C LYS A 114 -27.62 -21.59 -3.07
N GLN A 115 -28.74 -20.98 -3.43
CA GLN A 115 -30.04 -21.66 -3.46
C GLN A 115 -30.40 -21.88 -4.91
#